data_AF-A0A8D3BCX1-F1
#
_entry.id   AF-A0A8D3BCX1-F1
#
_cell.length_a   1.000
_cell.length_b   1.000
_cell.length_c   1.000
_cell.angle_alpha   90.00
_cell.angle_beta   90.00
_cell.angle_gamma   90.00
#
_symmetry.space_group_name_H-M   'P 1'
#
loop_
_entity.id
_entity.type
_entity.pdbx_description
1 polymer ?
#
loop_
_entity_poly.entity_id
_entity_poly.type
_entity_poly.pdbx_seq_one_letter_code
_entity_poly.pdbx_strand_id
1 'polypeptide(L)'
;MASLTPHDRSRKDDEDDPVEQMISRTGCAELHYTVQECMAEHQDWRVCQNQVQTFKDCMMNFQNARKEQLMKQQRATSTESSTKNI
;
A
#
# COMPACT_ATOMS: atom_id res chain seq x y z
N MET A 1 -30.61 -16.41 -9.27
CA MET A 1 -30.53 -15.94 -7.87
C MET A 1 -29.05 -15.89 -7.53
N ALA A 2 -28.44 -14.70 -7.54
CA ALA A 2 -27.00 -14.56 -7.32
C ALA A 2 -26.71 -14.71 -5.82
N SER A 3 -25.93 -15.73 -5.48
CA SER A 3 -25.54 -16.06 -4.11
C SER A 3 -24.76 -14.91 -3.49
N LEU A 4 -25.38 -14.24 -2.52
CA LEU A 4 -24.74 -13.29 -1.62
C LEU A 4 -23.71 -14.06 -0.79
N THR A 5 -22.43 -14.00 -1.13
CA THR A 5 -21.38 -14.51 -0.25
C THR A 5 -21.38 -13.65 1.02
N PRO A 6 -21.73 -14.18 2.19
CA PRO A 6 -21.59 -13.46 3.45
C PRO A 6 -20.10 -13.20 3.66
N HIS A 7 -19.71 -11.99 4.04
CA HIS A 7 -18.33 -11.71 4.41
C HIS A 7 -17.94 -12.63 5.57
N ASP A 8 -17.13 -13.65 5.27
CA ASP A 8 -16.59 -14.59 6.25
C ASP A 8 -15.67 -13.82 7.20
N ARG A 9 -16.08 -13.75 8.48
CA ARG A 9 -15.32 -13.09 9.56
C ARG A 9 -14.45 -14.08 10.34
N SER A 10 -14.30 -15.32 9.86
CA SER A 10 -13.42 -16.30 10.47
C SER A 10 -12.00 -15.74 10.50
N ARG A 11 -11.46 -15.56 11.72
CA ARG A 11 -10.08 -15.12 11.93
C ARG A 11 -9.16 -16.26 11.54
N LYS A 12 -8.44 -16.11 10.44
CA LYS A 12 -7.27 -16.95 10.13
C LYS A 12 -6.10 -16.34 10.88
N ASP A 13 -5.83 -16.88 12.06
CA ASP A 13 -4.86 -16.34 13.03
C ASP A 13 -3.39 -16.52 12.60
N ASP A 14 -3.14 -17.35 11.57
CA ASP A 14 -1.80 -17.77 11.16
C ASP A 14 -1.24 -17.05 9.90
N GLU A 15 -2.00 -16.13 9.28
CA GLU A 15 -1.54 -15.39 8.09
C GLU A 15 -1.32 -13.91 8.44
N ASP A 16 -0.09 -13.40 8.24
CA ASP A 16 0.20 -11.96 8.38
C ASP A 16 -0.81 -11.14 7.56
N ASP A 17 -1.30 -10.02 8.11
CA ASP A 17 -2.32 -9.20 7.46
C ASP A 17 -1.83 -8.82 6.04
N PRO A 18 -2.58 -9.15 4.97
CA PRO A 18 -2.23 -8.78 3.60
C PRO A 18 -1.92 -7.28 3.44
N VAL A 19 -2.54 -6.43 4.24
CA VAL A 19 -2.29 -4.98 4.27
C VAL A 19 -0.92 -4.67 4.87
N GLU A 20 -0.55 -5.33 5.96
CA GLU A 20 0.75 -5.15 6.61
C GLU A 20 1.90 -5.66 5.73
N GLN A 21 1.69 -6.80 5.04
CA GLN A 21 2.60 -7.30 4.01
C GLN A 21 2.76 -6.33 2.83
N MET A 22 1.70 -5.60 2.47
CA MET A 22 1.78 -4.58 1.42
C MET A 22 2.58 -3.37 1.90
N ILE A 23 2.32 -2.89 3.12
CA ILE A 23 2.97 -1.70 3.69
C ILE A 23 4.46 -1.93 3.93
N SER A 24 4.86 -3.13 4.37
CA SER A 24 6.28 -3.49 4.54
C SER A 24 7.07 -3.40 3.22
N ARG A 25 6.44 -3.66 2.08
CA ARG A 25 7.08 -3.51 0.75
C ARG A 25 7.25 -2.06 0.30
N THR A 26 6.49 -1.12 0.86
CA THR A 26 6.58 0.30 0.47
C THR A 26 7.65 1.07 1.24
N GLY A 27 8.16 0.50 2.34
CA GLY A 27 9.07 1.18 3.26
C GLY A 27 8.38 2.17 4.21
N CYS A 28 7.04 2.21 4.22
CA CYS A 28 6.25 3.08 5.11
C CYS A 28 5.79 2.37 6.41
N ALA A 29 6.38 1.22 6.75
CA ALA A 29 5.95 0.39 7.88
C ALA A 29 6.08 1.08 9.24
N GLU A 30 7.21 1.75 9.50
CA GLU A 30 7.42 2.50 10.76
C GLU A 30 6.31 3.53 10.99
N LEU A 31 5.93 4.28 9.95
CA LEU A 31 4.86 5.28 10.02
C LEU A 31 3.50 4.65 10.26
N HIS A 32 3.26 3.44 9.73
CA HIS A 32 2.06 2.68 10.01
C HIS A 32 1.99 2.27 11.49
N TYR A 33 3.10 1.78 12.06
CA TYR A 33 3.16 1.45 13.48
C TYR A 33 2.98 2.70 14.37
N THR A 34 3.55 3.85 14.00
CA THR A 34 3.31 5.11 14.73
C THR A 34 1.82 5.47 14.77
N VAL A 35 1.09 5.24 13.68
CA VAL A 35 -0.38 5.46 13.65
C VAL A 35 -1.09 4.47 14.57
N GLN A 36 -0.71 3.19 14.53
CA GLN A 36 -1.27 2.17 15.41
C GLN A 36 -1.02 2.49 16.90
N GLU A 37 0.19 2.92 17.25
CA GLU A 37 0.56 3.35 18.60
C GLU A 37 -0.29 4.54 19.05
N CYS A 38 -0.44 5.57 18.21
CA CYS A 38 -1.28 6.71 18.54
C CYS A 38 -2.75 6.30 18.76
N MET A 39 -3.27 5.39 17.93
CA MET A 39 -4.63 4.87 18.10
C MET A 39 -4.76 3.98 19.34
N ALA A 40 -3.72 3.24 19.71
CA ALA A 40 -3.69 2.42 20.93
C ALA A 40 -3.67 3.29 22.19
N GLU A 41 -2.93 4.42 22.17
CA GLU A 41 -2.82 5.34 23.30
C GLU A 41 -4.06 6.23 23.46
N HIS A 42 -4.48 6.90 22.38
CA HIS A 42 -5.53 7.92 22.47
C HIS A 42 -6.93 7.43 22.11
N GLN A 43 -7.04 6.37 21.29
CA GLN A 43 -8.30 5.87 20.72
C GLN A 43 -9.15 6.92 19.98
N ASP A 44 -8.62 8.13 19.77
CA ASP A 44 -9.24 9.20 19.00
C ASP A 44 -8.37 9.51 17.77
N TRP A 45 -8.91 9.17 16.59
CA TRP A 45 -8.24 9.39 15.32
C TRP A 45 -7.98 10.86 15.02
N ARG A 46 -8.73 11.79 15.63
CA ARG A 46 -8.54 13.24 15.43
C ARG A 46 -7.22 13.73 16.02
N VAL A 47 -6.79 13.14 17.13
CA VAL A 47 -5.49 13.44 17.75
C VAL A 47 -4.35 12.85 16.91
N CYS A 48 -4.61 11.73 16.24
CA CYS A 48 -3.65 11.04 15.38
C CYS A 48 -3.52 11.61 13.96
N GLN A 49 -4.09 12.78 13.69
CA GLN A 49 -4.14 13.35 12.35
C GLN A 49 -2.75 13.62 11.76
N ASN A 50 -1.78 14.01 12.59
CA ASN A 50 -0.41 14.25 12.14
C ASN A 50 0.27 12.95 11.68
N GLN A 51 0.18 11.89 12.48
CA GLN A 51 0.75 10.58 12.20
C GLN A 51 0.13 9.98 10.93
N VAL A 52 -1.20 10.08 10.80
CA VAL A 52 -1.93 9.62 9.61
C VAL A 52 -1.52 10.41 8.36
N GLN A 53 -1.32 11.72 8.48
CA GLN A 53 -0.88 12.56 7.37
C GLN A 53 0.53 12.17 6.91
N THR A 54 1.48 11.96 7.82
CA THR A 54 2.84 11.50 7.47
C THR A 54 2.82 10.14 6.78
N PHE A 55 2.02 9.19 7.30
CA PHE A 55 1.86 7.88 6.66
C PHE A 55 1.28 8.00 5.23
N LYS A 56 0.25 8.84 5.06
CA LYS A 56 -0.37 9.12 3.76
C LYS A 56 0.63 9.69 2.76
N ASP A 57 1.46 10.64 3.17
CA ASP A 57 2.45 11.27 2.30
C ASP A 57 3.53 10.28 1.85
N CYS A 58 3.99 9.41 2.76
CA CYS A 58 4.89 8.32 2.40
C CYS A 58 4.27 7.40 1.33
N MET A 59 3.03 6.98 1.54
CA MET A 59 2.34 6.08 0.61
C MET A 59 2.07 6.72 -0.74
N MET A 60 1.76 8.03 -0.76
CA MET A 60 1.58 8.80 -1.99
C MET A 60 2.88 8.89 -2.79
N ASN A 61 4.00 9.16 -2.12
CA ASN A 61 5.32 9.20 -2.76
C ASN A 61 5.70 7.86 -3.38
N PHE A 62 5.43 6.75 -2.68
CA PHE A 62 5.63 5.41 -3.22
C PHE A 62 4.79 5.16 -4.48
N GLN A 63 3.50 5.52 -4.45
CA GLN A 63 2.63 5.36 -5.62
C GLN A 63 3.10 6.17 -6.83
N ASN A 64 3.53 7.42 -6.61
CA ASN A 64 4.07 8.26 -7.67
C ASN A 64 5.36 7.68 -8.27
N ALA A 65 6.30 7.28 -7.43
CA ALA A 65 7.54 6.64 -7.86
C ALA A 65 7.27 5.36 -8.66
N ARG A 66 6.33 4.52 -8.19
CA ARG A 66 5.93 3.30 -8.89
C ARG A 66 5.31 3.60 -10.26
N LYS A 67 4.46 4.61 -10.35
CA LYS A 67 3.84 5.06 -11.62
C LYS A 67 4.91 5.52 -12.61
N GLU A 68 5.88 6.31 -12.17
CA GLU A 68 6.99 6.76 -13.02
C GLU A 68 7.85 5.61 -13.52
N GLN A 69 8.15 4.63 -12.66
CA GLN A 69 8.90 3.43 -13.03
C GLN A 69 8.16 2.63 -14.12
N LEU A 70 6.85 2.42 -13.97
CA LEU A 70 6.03 1.73 -14.97
C LEU A 70 6.02 2.49 -16.31
N MET A 71 5.92 3.82 -16.28
CA MET A 71 6.01 4.65 -17.50
C MET A 71 7.37 4.58 -18.17
N LYS A 72 8.46 4.47 -17.40
CA LYS A 72 9.82 4.27 -17.94
C LYS A 72 9.96 2.88 -18.58
N GLN A 73 9.44 1.83 -17.92
CA GLN A 73 9.43 0.47 -18.45
C GLN A 73 8.65 0.37 -19.77
N GLN A 74 7.44 0.94 -19.84
CA GLN A 74 6.65 0.94 -21.09
C GLN A 74 7.37 1.63 -22.26
N ARG A 75 8.10 2.72 -21.98
CA ARG A 75 8.92 3.40 -23.00
C ARG A 75 10.08 2.52 -23.45
N ALA A 76 10.77 1.88 -22.50
CA ALA A 76 11.90 0.99 -22.78
C ALA A 76 11.47 -0.26 -23.59
N THR A 77 10.35 -0.90 -23.21
CA THR A 77 9.81 -2.06 -23.94
C THR A 77 9.34 -1.69 -25.35
N SER A 78 8.82 -0.48 -25.54
CA SER A 78 8.44 0.02 -26.87
C SER A 78 9.67 0.26 -27.76
N THR A 79 10.78 0.75 -27.20
CA THR A 79 12.03 0.95 -27.96
C THR A 79 12.72 -0.37 -28.30
N GLU A 80 12.70 -1.36 -27.40
CA GLU A 80 13.26 -2.70 -27.65
C GLU A 80 12.43 -3.51 -28.66
N SER A 81 11.11 -3.37 -28.66
CA SER A 81 10.25 -4.06 -29.64
C SER A 81 10.39 -3.50 -31.06
N SER A 82 10.82 -2.24 -31.23
CA SER A 82 11.12 -1.66 -32.55
C SER A 82 12.49 -2.06 -33.09
N THR A 83 13.50 -2.27 -32.24
CA THR A 83 14.84 -2.69 -32.67
C THR A 83 14.95 -4.19 -32.96
N LYS A 84 14.07 -5.02 -32.40
CA LYS A 84 14.07 -6.48 -32.62
C LYS A 84 13.34 -6.93 -33.91
N ASN A 85 12.63 -6.01 -34.57
CA ASN A 85 11.87 -6.26 -35.80
C ASN A 85 12.58 -5.72 -37.07
N ILE A 86 13.85 -5.30 -36.97
CA ILE A 86 14.72 -4.88 -38.09
C ILE A 86 15.80 -5.93 -38.33
#